data_AF-A0A2V9ZL92-F1
#
_entry.id   AF-A0A2V9ZL92-F1
#
_cell.length_a   1.000
_cell.length_b   1.000
_cell.length_c   1.000
_cell.angle_alpha   90.00
_cell.angle_beta   90.00
_cell.angle_gamma   90.00
#
_symmetry.space_group_name_H-M   'P 1'
#
loop_
_entity.id
_entity.type
_entity.pdbx_description
1 polymer ?
#
loop_
_entity_poly.entity_id
_entity_poly.type
_entity_poly.pdbx_seq_one_letter_code
_entity_poly.pdbx_strand_id
1 'polypeptide(L)'
;MVTAGNFPLRRSAVKNGSVPLQMQLLKTISVWLLLLIFVALGPPLAAGGRSASVRVDQDYIAALAAANRFLSAWQNQDHETAILLLTDKVKQHTKEERLNAFFTPATRTEQAYEISSGKKLRQGCYIFRVTLFNSGQPKSPRPRSSRLVVIRSGKNDWAIDKIP
;
A
#
# COMPACT_ATOMS: atom_id res chain seq x y z
N MET A 1 -9.94 52.04 -96.16
CA MET A 1 -8.56 51.61 -96.44
C MET A 1 -8.28 50.43 -95.49
N VAL A 2 -8.23 49.20 -96.01
CA VAL A 2 -6.98 48.44 -96.30
C VAL A 2 -6.28 48.04 -94.99
N THR A 3 -5.84 46.82 -94.66
CA THR A 3 -5.85 45.44 -95.20
C THR A 3 -5.14 44.58 -94.11
N ALA A 4 -5.24 43.24 -94.23
CA ALA A 4 -4.38 42.21 -93.62
C ALA A 4 -4.57 41.93 -92.12
N GLY A 5 -4.49 40.70 -91.61
CA GLY A 5 -4.11 39.42 -92.22
C GLY A 5 -3.45 38.56 -91.13
N ASN A 6 -3.94 37.31 -90.96
CA ASN A 6 -3.36 36.13 -90.32
C ASN A 6 -2.48 36.23 -89.05
N PHE A 7 -2.80 35.44 -88.03
CA PHE A 7 -2.07 34.20 -87.65
C PHE A 7 -2.74 33.55 -86.40
N PRO A 8 -2.85 32.21 -86.31
CA PRO A 8 -3.51 31.54 -85.19
C PRO A 8 -2.49 30.96 -84.19
N LEU A 9 -2.69 31.15 -82.88
CA LEU A 9 -1.98 30.39 -81.84
C LEU A 9 -2.88 30.07 -80.64
N ARG A 10 -3.37 28.82 -80.65
CA ARG A 10 -3.39 27.82 -79.57
C ARG A 10 -3.42 28.35 -78.12
N ARG A 11 -4.55 28.18 -77.44
CA ARG A 11 -4.60 28.02 -75.97
C ARG A 11 -5.33 26.73 -75.59
N SER A 12 -4.59 25.84 -74.95
CA SER A 12 -5.09 24.68 -74.23
C SER A 12 -5.87 25.13 -72.99
N ALA A 13 -7.02 24.52 -72.73
CA ALA A 13 -7.72 24.65 -71.46
C ALA A 13 -7.92 23.26 -70.83
N VAL A 14 -7.09 23.02 -69.80
CA VAL A 14 -7.30 22.24 -68.57
C VAL A 14 -8.48 21.25 -68.57
N LYS A 15 -8.16 19.95 -68.56
CA LYS A 15 -9.07 18.89 -68.11
C LYS A 15 -8.94 18.74 -66.59
N ASN A 16 -10.01 19.07 -65.87
CA ASN A 16 -10.19 18.73 -64.46
C ASN A 16 -10.28 17.21 -64.30
N GLY A 17 -9.27 16.59 -63.67
CA GLY A 17 -9.25 15.17 -63.34
C GLY A 17 -10.02 14.90 -62.06
N SER A 18 -11.29 14.53 -62.19
CA SER A 18 -12.09 13.95 -61.10
C SER A 18 -11.47 12.62 -60.66
N VAL A 19 -11.06 12.53 -59.40
CA VAL A 19 -10.48 11.31 -58.83
C VAL A 19 -11.58 10.24 -58.71
N PRO A 20 -11.40 9.03 -59.24
CA PRO A 20 -12.46 8.01 -59.27
C PRO A 20 -12.78 7.47 -57.87
N LEU A 21 -14.09 7.38 -57.55
CA LEU A 21 -14.65 6.95 -56.26
C LEU A 21 -14.07 5.63 -55.71
N GLN A 22 -13.60 4.74 -56.58
CA GLN A 22 -13.00 3.44 -56.26
C GLN A 22 -11.73 3.59 -55.37
N MET A 23 -10.93 4.65 -55.56
CA MET A 23 -9.71 4.90 -54.77
C MET A 23 -9.97 5.51 -53.39
N GLN A 24 -11.18 6.02 -53.12
CA GLN A 24 -11.57 6.57 -51.82
C GLN A 24 -12.06 5.45 -50.87
N LEU A 25 -12.73 4.43 -51.40
CA LEU A 25 -13.28 3.33 -50.60
C LEU A 25 -12.20 2.39 -50.03
N LEU A 26 -11.15 2.10 -50.81
CA LEU A 26 -10.05 1.24 -50.34
C LEU A 26 -9.21 1.89 -49.23
N LYS A 27 -9.11 3.22 -49.21
CA LYS A 27 -8.36 3.96 -48.17
C LYS A 27 -9.11 4.00 -46.84
N THR A 28 -10.44 4.18 -46.86
CA THR A 28 -11.23 4.20 -45.62
C THR A 28 -11.23 2.84 -44.93
N ILE A 29 -11.34 1.74 -45.69
CA ILE A 29 -11.28 0.38 -45.15
C ILE A 29 -9.92 0.12 -44.46
N SER A 30 -8.82 0.59 -45.05
CA SER A 30 -7.47 0.44 -44.47
C SER A 30 -7.30 1.19 -43.14
N VAL A 31 -7.87 2.39 -43.02
CA VAL A 31 -7.84 3.18 -41.78
C VAL A 31 -8.64 2.49 -40.67
N TRP A 32 -9.83 1.96 -40.99
CA TRP A 32 -10.65 1.21 -40.01
C TRP A 32 -10.03 -0.12 -39.60
N LEU A 33 -9.36 -0.83 -40.52
CA LEU A 33 -8.66 -2.07 -40.21
C LEU A 33 -7.45 -1.83 -39.28
N LEU A 34 -6.69 -0.76 -39.50
CA LEU A 34 -5.59 -0.34 -38.63
C LEU A 34 -6.08 0.06 -37.23
N LEU A 35 -7.24 0.72 -37.14
CA LEU A 35 -7.84 1.10 -35.85
C LEU A 35 -8.31 -0.12 -35.04
N LEU A 36 -8.85 -1.15 -35.72
CA LEU A 36 -9.23 -2.43 -35.09
C LEU A 36 -8.03 -3.21 -34.54
N ILE A 37 -6.91 -3.20 -35.25
CA ILE A 37 -5.68 -3.88 -34.79
C ILE A 37 -5.10 -3.22 -33.54
N PHE A 38 -5.20 -1.88 -33.41
CA PHE A 38 -4.71 -1.16 -32.23
C PHE A 38 -5.53 -1.44 -30.96
N VAL A 39 -6.82 -1.77 -31.09
CA VAL A 39 -7.69 -2.16 -29.95
C VAL A 39 -7.40 -3.59 -29.48
N ALA A 40 -7.00 -4.48 -30.38
CA ALA A 40 -6.68 -5.87 -30.05
C ALA A 40 -5.29 -6.06 -29.42
N LEU A 41 -4.39 -5.08 -29.55
CA LEU A 41 -3.01 -5.11 -29.06
C LEU A 41 -2.82 -4.27 -27.78
N GLY A 42 -3.78 -4.34 -26.86
CA GLY A 42 -3.57 -3.83 -25.51
C GLY A 42 -2.42 -4.60 -24.83
N PRO A 43 -1.52 -3.92 -24.09
CA PRO A 43 -0.48 -4.62 -23.34
C PRO A 43 -1.15 -5.61 -22.39
N PRO A 44 -0.62 -6.83 -22.22
CA PRO A 44 -1.09 -7.70 -21.16
C PRO A 44 -0.89 -6.93 -19.86
N LEU A 45 -1.99 -6.56 -19.21
CA LEU A 45 -1.96 -6.19 -17.81
C LEU A 45 -1.36 -7.38 -17.10
N ALA A 46 -0.08 -7.28 -16.74
CA ALA A 46 0.57 -8.20 -15.85
C ALA A 46 -0.20 -8.13 -14.54
N ALA A 47 -1.20 -9.01 -14.40
CA ALA A 47 -1.91 -9.22 -13.16
C ALA A 47 -0.85 -9.67 -12.16
N GLY A 48 -0.50 -8.74 -11.29
CA GLY A 48 0.46 -8.91 -10.21
C GLY A 48 0.17 -10.18 -9.44
N GLY A 49 1.27 -10.77 -8.97
CA GLY A 49 1.41 -12.08 -8.35
C GLY A 49 0.14 -12.63 -7.70
N ARG A 50 -0.09 -13.92 -7.98
CA ARG A 50 -0.88 -14.84 -7.15
C ARG A 50 -0.91 -14.32 -5.71
N SER A 51 -2.06 -13.80 -5.30
CA SER A 51 -2.36 -13.66 -3.88
C SER A 51 -2.35 -15.08 -3.34
N ALA A 52 -1.18 -15.52 -2.89
CA ALA A 52 -1.08 -16.67 -2.03
C ALA A 52 -2.03 -16.34 -0.90
N SER A 53 -3.16 -17.06 -0.83
CA SER A 53 -4.10 -16.92 0.26
C SER A 53 -3.26 -16.95 1.52
N VAL A 54 -3.12 -15.81 2.20
CA VAL A 54 -2.41 -15.72 3.46
C VAL A 54 -3.29 -16.54 4.39
N ARG A 55 -3.00 -17.83 4.49
CA ARG A 55 -3.59 -18.68 5.52
C ARG A 55 -3.10 -18.08 6.81
N VAL A 56 -3.97 -17.30 7.44
CA VAL A 56 -3.70 -16.71 8.73
C VAL A 56 -3.54 -17.89 9.69
N ASP A 57 -2.28 -18.18 10.03
CA ASP A 57 -1.89 -19.25 10.94
C ASP A 57 -2.52 -18.99 12.32
N GLN A 58 -3.03 -20.03 13.00
CA GLN A 58 -3.60 -19.89 14.35
C GLN A 58 -2.61 -19.24 15.31
N ASP A 59 -1.32 -19.53 15.13
CA ASP A 59 -0.23 -18.92 15.88
C ASP A 59 -0.18 -17.40 15.71
N TYR A 60 -0.45 -16.91 14.49
CA TYR A 60 -0.50 -15.46 14.23
C TYR A 60 -1.68 -14.82 14.98
N ILE A 61 -2.86 -15.46 14.96
CA ILE A 61 -4.06 -14.97 15.66
C ILE A 61 -3.78 -14.91 17.16
N ALA A 62 -3.20 -15.97 17.74
CA ALA A 62 -2.89 -16.02 19.16
C ALA A 62 -1.83 -14.97 19.56
N ALA A 63 -0.79 -14.79 18.74
CA ALA A 63 0.21 -13.75 18.95
C ALA A 63 -0.37 -12.34 18.85
N LEU A 64 -1.26 -12.09 17.88
CA LEU A 64 -1.95 -10.81 17.72
C LEU A 64 -2.89 -10.53 18.91
N ALA A 65 -3.60 -11.55 19.40
CA ALA A 65 -4.45 -11.42 20.58
C ALA A 65 -3.63 -11.05 21.83
N ALA A 66 -2.46 -11.68 22.03
CA ALA A 66 -1.55 -11.32 23.11
C ALA A 66 -1.03 -9.88 22.99
N ALA A 67 -0.65 -9.45 21.78
CA ALA A 67 -0.25 -8.06 21.51
C ALA A 67 -1.37 -7.07 21.86
N ASN A 68 -2.61 -7.33 21.43
CA ASN A 68 -3.77 -6.47 21.71
C ASN A 68 -4.07 -6.39 23.21
N ARG A 69 -4.01 -7.52 23.93
CA ARG A 69 -4.20 -7.50 25.39
C ARG A 69 -3.14 -6.66 26.09
N PHE A 70 -1.87 -6.79 25.69
CA PHE A 70 -0.79 -5.98 26.25
C PHE A 70 -0.98 -4.49 25.98
N LEU A 71 -1.32 -4.10 24.75
CA LEU A 71 -1.53 -2.71 24.37
C LEU A 71 -2.79 -2.11 25.01
N SER A 72 -3.85 -2.91 25.16
CA SER A 72 -5.06 -2.52 25.90
C SER A 72 -4.75 -2.29 27.38
N ALA A 73 -3.97 -3.17 28.00
CA ALA A 73 -3.53 -2.99 29.38
C ALA A 73 -2.68 -1.73 29.54
N TRP A 74 -1.75 -1.47 28.61
CA TRP A 74 -0.99 -0.21 28.56
C TRP A 74 -1.90 1.02 28.47
N GLN A 75 -2.86 1.02 27.54
CA GLN A 75 -3.78 2.13 27.34
C GLN A 75 -4.67 2.42 28.57
N ASN A 76 -5.09 1.36 29.28
CA ASN A 76 -5.93 1.46 30.48
C ASN A 76 -5.14 1.64 31.78
N GLN A 77 -3.80 1.76 31.70
CA GLN A 77 -2.90 1.84 32.85
C GLN A 77 -3.02 0.62 33.79
N ASP A 78 -3.39 -0.53 33.25
CA ASP A 78 -3.41 -1.80 33.97
C ASP A 78 -2.00 -2.42 33.93
N HIS A 79 -1.17 -2.01 34.88
CA HIS A 79 0.24 -2.40 34.94
C HIS A 79 0.38 -3.90 35.25
N GLU A 80 -0.51 -4.43 36.09
CA GLU A 80 -0.47 -5.85 36.49
C GLU A 80 -0.66 -6.75 35.27
N THR A 81 -1.72 -6.53 34.50
CA THR A 81 -1.98 -7.31 33.27
C THR A 81 -0.86 -7.14 32.25
N ALA A 82 -0.35 -5.93 32.08
CA ALA A 82 0.72 -5.68 31.12
C ALA A 82 2.03 -6.40 31.52
N ILE A 83 2.39 -6.39 32.81
CA ILE A 83 3.57 -7.09 33.35
C ILE A 83 3.41 -8.61 33.25
N LEU A 84 2.22 -9.16 33.51
CA LEU A 84 1.95 -10.60 33.38
C LEU A 84 2.19 -11.11 31.96
N LEU A 85 1.92 -10.28 30.95
CA LEU A 85 2.13 -10.62 29.55
C LEU A 85 3.60 -10.50 29.10
N LEU A 86 4.50 -9.98 29.92
CA LEU A 86 5.92 -9.93 29.60
C LEU A 86 6.60 -11.27 29.84
N THR A 87 7.56 -11.61 28.99
CA THR A 87 8.50 -12.69 29.25
C THR A 87 9.40 -12.36 30.46
N ASP A 88 9.86 -13.38 31.17
CA ASP A 88 10.72 -13.17 32.35
C ASP A 88 12.04 -12.48 31.98
N LYS A 89 12.55 -12.76 30.77
CA LYS A 89 13.71 -12.05 30.22
C LYS A 89 13.47 -10.54 30.16
N VAL A 90 12.31 -10.10 29.67
CA VAL A 90 11.99 -8.66 29.61
C VAL A 90 11.83 -8.08 31.00
N LYS A 91 11.18 -8.79 31.92
CA LYS A 91 11.01 -8.37 33.32
C LYS A 91 12.37 -8.17 34.01
N GLN A 92 13.34 -9.04 33.74
CA GLN A 92 14.67 -8.98 34.36
C GLN A 92 15.63 -7.99 33.68
N HIS A 93 15.56 -7.85 32.35
CA HIS A 93 16.51 -7.01 31.59
C HIS A 93 16.05 -5.57 31.38
N THR A 94 14.75 -5.30 31.47
CA THR A 94 14.27 -3.93 31.37
C THR A 94 14.36 -3.30 32.75
N LYS A 95 15.19 -2.24 32.88
CA LYS A 95 15.23 -1.44 34.10
C LYS A 95 13.81 -1.08 34.50
N GLU A 96 13.46 -1.33 35.76
CA GLU A 96 12.13 -1.06 36.31
C GLU A 96 11.68 0.38 36.03
N GLU A 97 12.61 1.33 36.08
CA GLU A 97 12.44 2.74 35.69
C GLU A 97 11.89 2.92 34.26
N ARG A 98 12.35 2.12 33.29
CA ARG A 98 11.88 2.18 31.90
C ARG A 98 10.50 1.58 31.73
N LEU A 99 10.17 0.52 32.47
CA LEU A 99 8.82 -0.03 32.51
C LEU A 99 7.87 0.98 33.13
N ASN A 100 8.23 1.55 34.29
CA ASN A 100 7.44 2.57 34.97
C ASN A 100 7.24 3.79 34.07
N ALA A 101 8.29 4.31 33.42
CA ALA A 101 8.15 5.42 32.48
C ALA A 101 7.29 5.11 31.25
N PHE A 102 7.19 3.83 30.85
CA PHE A 102 6.31 3.41 29.76
C PHE A 102 4.83 3.39 30.17
N PHE A 103 4.57 3.04 31.43
CA PHE A 103 3.23 2.86 31.99
C PHE A 103 2.69 4.08 32.74
N THR A 104 3.53 5.02 33.15
CA THR A 104 3.14 6.28 33.79
C THR A 104 3.00 7.38 32.72
N PRO A 105 1.77 7.79 32.35
CA PRO A 105 1.61 8.97 31.52
C PRO A 105 2.04 10.23 32.29
N ALA A 106 2.70 11.15 31.59
CA ALA A 106 3.22 12.38 32.20
C ALA A 106 2.13 13.30 32.78
N THR A 107 0.89 13.17 32.32
CA THR A 107 -0.30 13.90 32.79
C THR A 107 -1.55 13.03 32.59
N ARG A 108 -2.72 13.45 33.09
CA ARG A 108 -3.99 12.72 32.94
C ARG A 108 -4.48 12.80 31.48
N THR A 109 -3.85 12.03 30.61
CA THR A 109 -3.92 12.20 29.16
C THR A 109 -4.43 10.93 28.50
N GLU A 110 -5.27 11.11 27.50
CA GLU A 110 -5.74 10.03 26.64
C GLU A 110 -4.54 9.39 25.92
N GLN A 111 -4.42 8.07 26.09
CA GLN A 111 -3.49 7.22 25.37
C GLN A 111 -4.28 6.41 24.34
N ALA A 112 -3.69 6.19 23.19
CA ALA A 112 -4.25 5.32 22.16
C ALA A 112 -3.11 4.62 21.40
N TYR A 113 -3.43 3.52 20.73
CA TYR A 113 -2.47 2.81 19.90
C TYR A 113 -3.06 2.39 18.58
N GLU A 114 -2.19 2.25 17.59
CA GLU A 114 -2.46 1.57 16.33
C GLU A 114 -1.50 0.39 16.20
N ILE A 115 -2.05 -0.78 15.85
CA ILE A 115 -1.27 -1.98 15.55
C ILE A 115 -1.43 -2.34 14.08
N SER A 116 -0.32 -2.41 13.34
CA SER A 116 -0.32 -2.85 11.95
C SER A 116 -0.19 -4.38 11.85
N SER A 117 -0.41 -4.92 10.65
CA SER A 117 -0.19 -6.35 10.35
C SER A 117 1.19 -6.83 10.82
N GLY A 118 1.21 -7.94 11.55
CA GLY A 118 2.45 -8.54 12.02
C GLY A 118 3.18 -9.34 10.95
N LYS A 119 4.45 -9.63 11.20
CA LYS A 119 5.29 -10.51 10.37
C LYS A 119 5.83 -11.67 11.21
N LYS A 120 5.88 -12.87 10.65
CA LYS A 120 6.55 -14.02 11.28
C LYS A 120 8.06 -13.82 11.16
N LEU A 121 8.78 -13.83 12.29
CA LEU A 121 10.24 -13.77 12.29
C LEU A 121 10.85 -15.17 12.23
N ARG A 122 10.32 -16.07 13.05
CA ARG A 122 10.66 -17.50 13.11
C ARG A 122 9.46 -18.25 13.70
N GLN A 123 9.52 -19.57 13.74
CA GLN A 123 8.47 -20.35 14.40
C GLN A 123 8.33 -19.92 15.87
N GLY A 124 7.08 -19.71 16.32
CA GLY A 124 6.80 -19.21 17.67
C GLY A 124 7.21 -17.75 17.91
N CYS A 125 7.45 -16.93 16.89
CA CYS A 125 7.84 -15.53 17.06
C CYS A 125 7.28 -14.61 15.96
N TYR A 126 6.53 -13.60 16.38
CA TYR A 126 5.95 -12.59 15.52
C TYR A 126 6.39 -11.19 15.94
N ILE A 127 6.46 -10.29 14.97
CA ILE A 127 6.74 -8.87 15.19
C ILE A 127 5.59 -8.03 14.67
N PHE A 128 5.07 -7.15 15.51
CA PHE A 128 4.01 -6.20 15.17
C PHE A 128 4.58 -4.79 15.17
N ARG A 129 4.22 -4.00 14.17
CA ARG A 129 4.50 -2.56 14.19
C ARG A 129 3.40 -1.90 15.00
N VAL A 130 3.80 -1.05 15.95
CA VAL A 130 2.88 -0.34 16.83
C VAL A 130 3.19 1.14 16.76
N THR A 131 2.15 1.97 16.75
CA THR A 131 2.26 3.42 16.90
C THR A 131 1.48 3.82 18.14
N LEU A 132 2.15 4.51 19.06
CA LEU A 132 1.56 4.98 20.31
C LEU A 132 1.26 6.48 20.21
N PHE A 133 0.10 6.86 20.70
CA PHE A 133 -0.39 8.24 20.73
C PHE A 133 -0.60 8.65 22.18
N ASN A 134 -0.24 9.89 22.50
CA ASN A 134 -0.46 10.49 23.81
C ASN A 134 -0.82 11.96 23.63
N SER A 135 -1.96 12.38 24.16
CA SER A 135 -2.48 13.76 24.10
C SER A 135 -1.76 14.75 25.03
N GLY A 136 -0.85 14.28 25.90
CA GLY A 136 -0.19 15.07 26.94
C GLY A 136 0.97 15.96 26.55
N GLN A 137 1.32 16.03 25.27
CA GLN A 137 2.48 16.79 24.81
C GLN A 137 2.06 18.20 24.38
N PRO A 138 2.42 19.27 25.12
CA PRO A 138 1.88 20.62 24.93
C PRO A 138 2.31 21.32 23.63
N LYS A 139 3.25 20.76 22.85
CA LYS A 139 3.79 21.42 21.64
C LYS A 139 3.71 20.62 20.34
N SER A 140 3.15 19.41 20.37
CA SER A 140 2.75 18.58 19.21
C SER A 140 2.78 17.12 19.68
N PRO A 141 1.64 16.43 19.82
CA PRO A 141 1.63 15.00 20.13
C PRO A 141 2.18 14.23 18.92
N ARG A 142 3.49 13.97 18.91
CA ARG A 142 4.12 13.18 17.85
C ARG A 142 3.90 11.70 18.14
N PRO A 143 3.30 10.93 17.21
CA PRO A 143 3.14 9.50 17.39
C PRO A 143 4.50 8.81 17.53
N ARG A 144 4.62 7.87 18.46
CA ARG A 144 5.84 7.05 18.63
C ARG A 144 5.62 5.70 17.97
N SER A 145 6.25 5.49 16.82
CA SER A 145 6.24 4.19 16.14
C SER A 145 7.40 3.31 16.61
N SER A 146 7.10 2.06 16.89
CA SER A 146 8.07 1.06 17.35
C SER A 146 7.67 -0.35 16.91
N ARG A 147 8.33 -1.37 17.47
CA ARG A 147 8.07 -2.78 17.17
C ARG A 147 7.86 -3.56 18.46
N LEU A 148 6.78 -4.32 18.51
CA LEU A 148 6.44 -5.26 19.58
C LEU A 148 6.79 -6.67 19.12
N VAL A 149 7.58 -7.40 19.92
CA VAL A 149 7.94 -8.80 19.61
C VAL A 149 7.15 -9.71 20.55
N VAL A 150 6.42 -10.66 19.96
CA VAL A 150 5.61 -11.64 20.68
C VAL A 150 6.19 -13.02 20.42
N ILE A 151 6.47 -13.76 21.49
CA ILE A 151 7.02 -15.11 21.42
C ILE A 151 6.09 -16.11 22.10
N ARG A 152 6.14 -17.35 21.64
CA ARG A 152 5.48 -18.47 22.29
C ARG A 152 6.20 -18.76 23.62
N SER A 153 5.45 -18.73 24.72
CA SER A 153 5.96 -18.94 26.09
C SER A 153 5.51 -20.28 26.69
N GLY A 154 4.67 -21.04 25.98
CA GLY A 154 4.16 -22.34 26.42
C GLY A 154 3.44 -23.08 25.29
N LYS A 155 2.70 -24.15 25.61
CA LYS A 155 2.00 -24.95 24.60
C LYS A 155 0.98 -24.10 23.83
N ASN A 156 0.25 -23.22 24.53
CA ASN A 156 -0.75 -22.31 23.95
C ASN A 156 -0.60 -20.85 24.40
N ASP A 157 0.51 -20.51 25.06
CA ASP A 157 0.70 -19.18 25.64
C ASP A 157 1.68 -18.33 24.83
N TRP A 158 1.39 -17.03 24.75
CA TRP A 158 2.16 -16.03 24.02
C TRP A 158 2.46 -14.85 24.93
N ALA A 159 3.71 -14.41 24.92
CA ALA A 159 4.23 -13.36 25.78
C ALA A 159 5.04 -12.34 24.99
N ILE A 160 5.22 -11.16 25.56
CA ILE A 160 5.96 -10.04 24.98
C ILE A 160 7.45 -10.16 25.33
N ASP A 161 8.28 -10.29 24.30
CA ASP A 161 9.76 -10.35 24.43
C ASP A 161 10.43 -9.00 24.15
N LYS A 162 9.69 -8.03 23.59
CA LYS A 162 10.20 -6.67 23.40
C LYS A 162 9.07 -5.66 23.44
N ILE A 163 9.22 -4.66 24.30
CA ILE A 163 8.30 -3.52 24.44
C ILE A 163 8.70 -2.34 23.51
N PRO A 164 7.72 -1.49 23.13
CA PRO A 164 7.88 -0.26 22.34
C PRO A 164 8.89 0.79 22.82
#